data_AF-X0YKL4-F1
#
_entry.id   AF-X0YKL4-F1
#
_cell.length_a   1.000
_cell.length_b   1.000
_cell.length_c   1.000
_cell.angle_alpha   90.00
_cell.angle_beta   90.00
_cell.angle_gamma   90.00
#
_symmetry.space_group_name_H-M   'P 1'
#
loop_
_entity.id
_entity.type
_entity.pdbx_description
1 polymer ?
#
loop_
_entity_poly.entity_id
_entity_poly.type
_entity_poly.pdbx_seq_one_letter_code
_entity_poly.pdbx_strand_id
1 'polypeptide(L)'
;MADVLSADLLRVEQVAINMLAEYDLIGFGSGVYFGKFHKSLLELVDKLPRLENKKAFIFSTSGLRKMRFIHDFHKPLKGKLKQKGLNIVGEFSCRGFDTSQAAKIIGGINWGRPDEKDLELAENFARGLQDRK
;
A
#
# COMPACT_ATOMS: atom_id res chain seq x y z
N MET A 1 11.53 -2.33 -0.15
CA MET A 1 11.04 -0.99 -0.58
C MET A 1 11.61 0.13 0.26
N ALA A 2 11.45 0.12 1.58
CA ALA A 2 11.97 1.18 2.46
C ALA A 2 13.49 1.40 2.27
N ASP A 3 14.28 0.31 2.28
CA ASP A 3 15.74 0.37 2.08
C ASP A 3 16.12 1.02 0.74
N VAL A 4 15.48 0.57 -0.35
CA VAL A 4 15.68 1.13 -1.70
C VAL A 4 15.41 2.63 -1.74
N LEU A 5 14.35 3.08 -1.07
CA LEU A 5 13.95 4.49 -1.03
C LEU A 5 14.69 5.31 0.04
N SER A 6 15.50 4.65 0.88
CA SER A 6 16.06 5.22 2.11
C SER A 6 14.97 5.91 2.96
N ALA A 7 13.85 5.22 3.13
CA ALA A 7 12.65 5.75 3.77
C ALA A 7 12.47 5.22 5.20
N ASP A 8 11.88 6.06 6.06
CA ASP A 8 11.44 5.63 7.39
C ASP A 8 10.27 4.64 7.27
N LEU A 9 10.34 3.54 8.03
CA LEU A 9 9.28 2.55 8.12
C LEU A 9 8.53 2.70 9.45
N LEU A 10 7.27 3.11 9.37
CA LEU A 10 6.40 3.32 10.53
C LEU A 10 5.17 2.41 10.46
N ARG A 11 4.78 1.84 11.60
CA ARG A 11 3.45 1.27 11.74
C ARG A 11 2.43 2.39 11.90
N VAL A 12 1.19 2.15 11.47
CA VAL A 12 0.11 3.15 11.50
C VAL A 12 -0.07 3.77 12.89
N GLU A 13 0.09 2.97 13.94
CA GLU A 13 -0.08 3.38 15.34
C GLU A 13 1.03 4.33 15.83
N GLN A 14 2.15 4.40 15.12
CA GLN A 14 3.31 5.25 15.44
C GLN A 14 3.28 6.59 14.68
N VAL A 15 2.37 6.75 13.72
CA VAL A 15 2.32 7.94 12.86
C VAL A 15 1.67 9.11 13.59
N ALA A 16 2.44 10.17 13.81
CA ALA A 16 1.89 11.49 14.15
C ALA A 16 1.49 12.19 12.84
N ILE A 17 0.19 12.37 12.57
CA ILE A 17 -0.32 12.82 11.24
C ILE A 17 0.36 14.07 10.66
N ASN A 18 0.81 15.00 11.51
CA ASN A 18 1.48 16.23 11.08
C ASN A 18 2.90 15.98 10.58
N MET A 19 3.58 14.93 11.05
CA MET A 19 4.94 14.59 10.62
C MET A 19 5.01 14.26 9.13
N LEU A 20 3.90 13.82 8.53
CA LEU A 20 3.85 13.45 7.12
C LEU A 20 4.11 14.65 6.19
N ALA A 21 3.93 15.88 6.67
CA ALA A 21 4.26 17.09 5.91
C ALA A 21 5.77 17.23 5.65
N GLU A 22 6.62 16.61 6.49
CA GLU A 22 8.09 16.66 6.37
C GLU A 22 8.64 15.73 5.29
N TYR A 23 7.82 14.82 4.76
CA TYR A 23 8.23 13.87 3.73
C TYR A 23 7.88 14.36 2.32
N ASP A 24 8.74 14.07 1.36
CA ASP A 24 8.49 14.38 -0.07
C ASP A 24 7.73 13.26 -0.80
N LEU A 25 7.88 12.03 -0.30
CA LEU A 25 7.24 10.83 -0.84
C LEU A 25 6.74 9.96 0.32
N ILE A 26 5.45 9.64 0.30
CA ILE A 26 4.82 8.83 1.36
C ILE A 26 4.25 7.53 0.77
N GLY A 27 4.68 6.39 1.32
CA GLY A 27 4.14 5.08 0.96
C GLY A 27 3.02 4.65 1.89
N PHE A 28 1.83 4.36 1.35
CA PHE A 28 0.70 3.81 2.11
C PHE A 28 0.48 2.35 1.74
N GLY A 29 0.56 1.44 2.71
CA GLY A 29 0.35 0.02 2.41
C GLY A 29 -0.19 -0.83 3.54
N SER A 30 -0.88 -1.90 3.14
CA SER A 30 -1.37 -2.95 4.03
C SER A 30 -1.63 -4.24 3.24
N GLY A 31 -1.90 -5.33 3.96
CA GLY A 31 -2.64 -6.45 3.38
C GLY A 31 -4.05 -6.03 2.94
N VAL A 32 -4.63 -6.77 1.99
CA VAL A 32 -6.01 -6.58 1.52
C VAL A 32 -6.92 -7.62 2.17
N TYR A 33 -7.90 -7.14 2.91
CA TYR A 33 -8.88 -7.94 3.65
C TYR A 33 -10.26 -7.68 3.07
N PHE A 34 -10.91 -8.74 2.56
CA PHE A 34 -12.25 -8.64 1.96
C PHE A 34 -12.37 -7.50 0.92
N GLY A 35 -11.33 -7.35 0.10
CA GLY A 35 -11.27 -6.34 -0.97
C GLY A 35 -10.95 -4.91 -0.53
N LYS A 36 -10.51 -4.70 0.72
CA LYS A 36 -10.17 -3.38 1.26
C LYS A 36 -8.83 -3.40 1.99
N PHE A 37 -8.17 -2.25 2.07
CA PHE A 37 -7.00 -2.06 2.94
C PHE A 37 -7.41 -2.21 4.40
N HIS A 38 -6.43 -2.49 5.26
CA HIS A 38 -6.66 -2.64 6.70
C HIS A 38 -7.33 -1.39 7.28
N LYS A 39 -8.26 -1.59 8.22
CA LYS A 39 -9.10 -0.52 8.77
C LYS A 39 -8.26 0.62 9.38
N SER A 40 -7.20 0.28 10.11
CA SER A 40 -6.33 1.27 10.74
C SER A 40 -5.70 2.24 9.73
N LEU A 41 -5.26 1.75 8.57
CA LEU A 41 -4.72 2.61 7.52
C LEU A 41 -5.79 3.55 6.96
N LEU A 42 -7.01 3.06 6.74
CA LEU A 42 -8.11 3.88 6.25
C LEU A 42 -8.48 4.98 7.26
N GLU A 43 -8.53 4.64 8.54
CA GLU A 43 -8.81 5.58 9.64
C GLU A 43 -7.69 6.62 9.80
N LEU A 44 -6.42 6.23 9.63
CA LEU A 44 -5.30 7.17 9.60
C LEU A 44 -5.48 8.17 8.45
N VAL A 45 -5.74 7.68 7.24
CA VAL A 45 -5.92 8.54 6.06
C VAL A 45 -7.09 9.50 6.24
N ASP A 46 -8.19 9.08 6.86
CA ASP A 46 -9.34 9.96 7.13
C ASP A 46 -8.98 11.13 8.05
N LYS A 47 -8.04 10.93 8.98
CA LYS A 47 -7.58 11.96 9.92
C LYS A 47 -6.48 12.86 9.38
N LEU A 48 -5.91 12.56 8.21
CA LEU A 48 -4.81 13.37 7.67
C LEU A 48 -5.24 14.82 7.43
N PRO A 49 -4.34 15.79 7.68
CA PRO A 49 -4.52 17.15 7.15
C PRO A 49 -4.45 17.12 5.62
N ARG A 50 -4.72 18.26 4.99
CA ARG A 50 -4.38 18.43 3.57
C ARG A 50 -2.86 18.42 3.41
N LEU A 51 -2.36 17.57 2.54
CA LEU A 51 -0.96 17.41 2.17
C LEU A 51 -0.82 17.77 0.68
N GLU A 52 -1.14 19.03 0.37
CA GLU A 52 -1.16 19.53 -1.00
C GLU A 52 0.19 19.32 -1.70
N ASN A 53 0.14 18.84 -2.95
CA ASN A 53 1.30 18.63 -3.81
C ASN A 53 2.33 17.59 -3.30
N LYS A 54 2.05 16.85 -2.23
CA LYS A 54 2.92 15.76 -1.77
C LYS A 54 2.76 14.52 -2.65
N LYS A 55 3.87 13.86 -2.98
CA LYS A 55 3.86 12.61 -3.75
C LYS A 55 3.53 11.44 -2.83
N ALA A 56 2.72 10.50 -3.30
CA ALA A 56 2.45 9.26 -2.58
C ALA A 56 2.36 8.06 -3.50
N PHE A 57 2.63 6.88 -2.96
CA PHE A 57 2.40 5.62 -3.64
C PHE A 57 1.61 4.67 -2.75
N ILE A 58 0.92 3.71 -3.37
CA ILE A 58 0.10 2.72 -2.68
C ILE A 58 0.71 1.35 -2.92
N PHE A 59 0.89 0.54 -1.88
CA PHE A 59 1.36 -0.83 -2.02
C PHE A 59 0.55 -1.81 -1.20
N SER A 60 0.45 -3.06 -1.64
CA SER A 60 -0.31 -4.07 -0.90
C SER A 60 0.15 -5.50 -1.16
N THR A 61 -0.20 -6.38 -0.22
CA THR A 61 -0.25 -7.82 -0.44
C THR A 61 -1.70 -8.28 -0.45
N SER A 62 -2.04 -9.23 -1.32
CA SER A 62 -3.43 -9.68 -1.43
C SER A 62 -3.55 -11.16 -1.80
N GLY A 63 -4.60 -11.81 -1.30
CA GLY A 63 -4.97 -13.16 -1.70
C GLY A 63 -5.36 -13.23 -3.17
N LEU A 64 -6.12 -12.25 -3.64
CA LEU A 64 -6.59 -12.11 -5.02
C LEU A 64 -5.82 -11.03 -5.79
N ARG A 65 -5.63 -11.23 -7.11
CA ARG A 65 -4.95 -10.25 -7.95
C ARG A 65 -5.81 -9.00 -8.13
N LYS A 66 -5.18 -7.83 -8.10
CA LYS A 66 -5.84 -6.56 -8.46
C LYS A 66 -6.26 -6.59 -9.93
N MET A 67 -7.54 -6.34 -10.20
CA MET A 67 -8.08 -6.29 -11.56
C MET A 67 -8.79 -4.95 -11.78
N ARG A 68 -8.24 -4.09 -12.63
CA ARG A 68 -8.66 -2.68 -12.82
C ARG A 68 -10.18 -2.49 -12.99
N PHE A 69 -10.85 -3.37 -13.73
CA PHE A 69 -12.26 -3.23 -14.06
C PHE A 69 -13.20 -4.14 -13.24
N ILE A 70 -12.65 -5.03 -12.42
CA ILE A 70 -13.42 -6.07 -11.73
C ILE A 70 -13.25 -5.95 -10.21
N HIS A 71 -12.02 -5.76 -9.75
CA HIS A 71 -11.66 -5.79 -8.35
C HIS A 71 -10.40 -4.94 -8.11
N ASP A 72 -10.54 -3.62 -8.26
CA ASP A 72 -9.49 -2.66 -7.93
C ASP A 72 -9.61 -2.19 -6.49
N PHE A 73 -9.05 -2.97 -5.58
CA PHE A 73 -9.04 -2.68 -4.14
C PHE A 73 -8.16 -1.48 -3.76
N HIS A 74 -7.34 -0.93 -4.67
CA HIS A 74 -6.63 0.34 -4.43
C HIS A 74 -7.53 1.56 -4.62
N LYS A 75 -8.58 1.45 -5.45
CA LYS A 75 -9.45 2.58 -5.83
C LYS A 75 -10.00 3.36 -4.63
N PRO A 76 -10.51 2.74 -3.54
CA PRO A 76 -11.02 3.49 -2.40
C PRO A 76 -9.94 4.30 -1.66
N LEU A 77 -8.78 3.68 -1.38
CA LEU A 77 -7.66 4.36 -0.71
C LEU A 77 -7.10 5.48 -1.58
N LYS A 78 -6.94 5.22 -2.89
CA LYS A 78 -6.52 6.23 -3.88
C LYS A 78 -7.44 7.44 -3.89
N GLY A 79 -8.76 7.23 -3.81
CA GLY A 79 -9.74 8.30 -3.71
C GLY A 79 -9.55 9.17 -2.47
N LYS A 80 -9.42 8.53 -1.29
CA LYS A 80 -9.20 9.24 -0.01
C LYS A 80 -7.90 10.06 -0.03
N LEU A 81 -6.80 9.49 -0.49
CA LEU A 81 -5.51 10.19 -0.57
C LEU A 81 -5.57 11.39 -1.54
N LYS A 82 -6.23 11.25 -2.69
CA LYS A 82 -6.44 12.37 -3.61
C LYS A 82 -7.28 13.50 -2.99
N GLN A 83 -8.31 13.18 -2.20
CA GLN A 83 -9.09 14.19 -1.48
C GLN A 83 -8.28 14.96 -0.43
N LYS A 84 -7.17 14.37 0.04
CA LYS A 84 -6.21 15.02 0.93
C LYS A 84 -5.11 15.81 0.19
N GLY A 85 -5.17 15.92 -1.14
CA GLY A 85 -4.23 16.72 -1.94
C GLY A 85 -2.98 15.95 -2.39
N LEU A 86 -2.88 14.64 -2.12
CA LEU A 86 -1.71 13.86 -2.51
C LEU A 86 -1.74 13.47 -4.01
N ASN A 87 -0.59 13.57 -4.65
CA ASN A 87 -0.35 13.09 -6.00
C ASN A 87 0.10 11.63 -5.99
N ILE A 88 -0.74 10.72 -6.48
CA ILE A 88 -0.44 9.29 -6.51
C ILE A 88 0.47 8.96 -7.71
N VAL A 89 1.75 8.75 -7.43
CA VAL A 89 2.81 8.54 -8.43
C VAL A 89 3.04 7.07 -8.79
N GLY A 90 2.47 6.14 -8.03
CA GLY A 90 2.63 4.71 -8.30
C GLY A 90 1.73 3.82 -7.45
N GLU A 91 1.51 2.61 -7.94
CA GLU A 91 0.76 1.57 -7.24
C GLU A 91 1.43 0.21 -7.43
N PHE A 92 1.62 -0.52 -6.35
CA PHE A 92 2.20 -1.86 -6.35
C PHE A 92 1.29 -2.87 -5.63
N SER A 93 1.22 -4.10 -6.12
CA SER A 93 0.53 -5.19 -5.44
C SER A 93 1.15 -6.52 -5.82
N CYS A 94 1.39 -7.37 -4.83
CA CYS A 94 1.84 -8.74 -5.02
C CYS A 94 0.96 -9.72 -4.23
N ARG A 95 1.18 -11.02 -4.44
CA ARG A 95 0.43 -12.05 -3.71
C ARG A 95 0.86 -12.09 -2.26
N GLY A 96 -0.11 -12.20 -1.37
CA GLY A 96 0.11 -12.50 0.04
C GLY A 96 -0.56 -13.81 0.42
N PHE A 97 0.02 -14.50 1.39
CA PHE A 97 -0.61 -15.64 2.03
C PHE A 97 -1.99 -15.24 2.58
N ASP A 98 -3.02 -15.99 2.21
CA ASP A 98 -4.41 -15.67 2.52
C ASP A 98 -5.09 -16.86 3.21
N THR A 99 -5.51 -16.60 4.44
CA THR A 99 -6.29 -17.51 5.29
C THR A 99 -7.66 -16.92 5.61
N SER A 100 -8.29 -16.22 4.67
CA SER A 100 -9.69 -15.82 4.75
C SER A 100 -10.59 -17.04 4.95
N GLN A 101 -11.79 -16.85 5.50
CA GLN A 101 -12.67 -17.99 5.85
C GLN A 101 -12.90 -18.96 4.69
N ALA A 102 -13.04 -18.46 3.46
CA ALA A 102 -13.16 -19.28 2.26
C ALA A 102 -11.87 -20.06 1.96
N ALA A 103 -10.69 -19.43 2.10
CA ALA A 103 -9.40 -20.05 1.84
C ALA A 103 -8.99 -21.06 2.93
N LYS A 104 -9.42 -20.88 4.18
CA LYS A 104 -9.11 -21.78 5.31
C LYS A 104 -9.58 -23.22 5.09
N ILE A 105 -10.63 -23.44 4.30
CA ILE A 105 -11.17 -24.77 3.99
C ILE A 105 -10.11 -25.66 3.33
N ILE A 106 -9.17 -25.07 2.58
CA ILE A 106 -8.05 -25.76 1.93
C ILE A 106 -6.70 -25.41 2.59
N GLY A 107 -6.71 -24.92 3.82
CA GLY A 107 -5.52 -24.50 4.58
C GLY A 107 -5.02 -23.09 4.28
N GLY A 108 -5.51 -22.44 3.23
CA GLY A 108 -5.07 -21.12 2.76
C GLY A 108 -4.59 -21.17 1.32
N ILE A 109 -4.41 -19.99 0.72
CA ILE A 109 -3.89 -19.83 -0.65
C ILE A 109 -2.64 -18.96 -0.66
N ASN A 110 -1.86 -19.06 -1.76
CA ASN A 110 -0.59 -18.35 -1.95
C ASN A 110 0.43 -18.67 -0.84
N TRP A 111 0.57 -19.95 -0.49
CA TRP A 111 1.60 -20.39 0.44
C TRP A 111 3.00 -19.95 0.01
N GLY A 112 3.82 -19.53 0.97
CA GLY A 112 5.18 -19.03 0.72
C GLY A 112 5.24 -17.64 0.06
N ARG A 113 4.11 -16.93 -0.07
CA ARG A 113 4.04 -15.59 -0.67
C ARG A 113 3.81 -14.51 0.39
N PRO A 114 4.42 -13.31 0.29
CA PRO A 114 5.36 -12.90 -0.76
C PRO A 114 6.69 -13.69 -0.73
N ASP A 115 7.20 -14.08 -1.91
CA ASP A 115 8.50 -14.74 -2.05
C ASP A 115 9.60 -13.80 -2.58
N GLU A 116 10.79 -14.31 -2.83
CA GLU A 116 11.93 -13.54 -3.35
C GLU A 116 11.59 -12.78 -4.63
N LYS A 117 10.80 -13.36 -5.54
CA LYS A 117 10.37 -12.69 -6.77
C LYS A 117 9.39 -11.56 -6.49
N ASP A 118 8.47 -11.74 -5.55
CA ASP A 118 7.57 -10.67 -5.12
C ASP A 118 8.33 -9.51 -4.47
N LEU A 119 9.39 -9.82 -3.71
CA LEU A 119 10.29 -8.84 -3.10
C LEU A 119 11.11 -8.09 -4.17
N GLU A 120 11.68 -8.81 -5.15
CA GLU A 120 12.39 -8.21 -6.28
C GLU A 120 11.49 -7.24 -7.07
N LEU A 121 10.24 -7.64 -7.34
CA LEU A 121 9.26 -6.78 -8.01
C LEU A 121 8.93 -5.52 -7.18
N ALA A 122 8.87 -5.65 -5.84
CA ALA A 122 8.65 -4.53 -4.95
C ALA A 122 9.86 -3.58 -4.93
N GLU A 123 11.08 -4.12 -4.97
CA GLU A 123 12.30 -3.32 -5.10
C GLU A 123 12.37 -2.59 -6.44
N ASN A 124 12.10 -3.27 -7.55
CA ASN A 124 12.06 -2.67 -8.88
C ASN A 124 11.02 -1.55 -8.97
N PHE A 125 9.85 -1.75 -8.36
CA PHE A 125 8.85 -0.71 -8.23
C PHE A 125 9.39 0.51 -7.46
N ALA A 126 10.05 0.30 -6.32
CA ALA A 126 10.65 1.37 -5.53
C ALA A 126 11.76 2.11 -6.27
N ARG A 127 12.67 1.42 -6.97
CA ARG A 127 13.71 2.03 -7.81
C ARG A 127 13.07 2.93 -8.87
N GLY A 128 12.04 2.43 -9.55
CA GLY A 128 11.31 3.21 -10.55
C GLY A 128 10.55 4.41 -9.98
N LEU A 129 10.40 4.58 -8.66
CA LEU A 129 9.89 5.82 -8.05
C LEU A 129 10.99 6.88 -7.87
N GLN A 130 12.25 6.48 -7.70
CA GLN A 130 13.39 7.40 -7.61
C GLN A 130 13.62 8.11 -8.93
N ASP A 131 13.48 7.40 -10.05
CA ASP A 131 13.63 7.97 -11.40
C ASP A 131 12.51 8.96 -11.78
N ARG A 132 11.47 9.07 -10.94
CA ARG A 132 10.33 10.00 -11.09
C ARG A 132 10.34 11.13 -10.05
N LYS A 133 11.43 11.26 -9.28
CA LYS A 133 11.61 12.35 -8.31
C LYS A 133 11.80 13.68 -9.03
#